data_AF-A0AAD8PGF4-F1
#
_entry.id   AF-A0AAD8PGF4-F1
#
_cell.length_a   1.000
_cell.length_b   1.000
_cell.length_c   1.000
_cell.angle_alpha   90.00
_cell.angle_beta   90.00
_cell.angle_gamma   90.00
#
_symmetry.space_group_name_H-M   'P 1'
#
loop_
_entity.id
_entity.type
_entity.pdbx_description
1 polymer ?
#
loop_
_entity_poly.entity_id
_entity_poly.type
_entity_poly.pdbx_seq_one_letter_code
_entity_poly.pdbx_strand_id
1 'polypeptide(L)'
;MSEQQTPLYIRIAEVIRKANGDTPLSYLEFREADYKLAKERKEVVNIIGSRIRELCRAEIDDYINCYGECIVSLLQCRKEAATMKQCVRRYQEEMITPESLHKLMEERLRTGESFIVPSYIKKKVEQPYTNTVSQPQKPSK
;
A
#
# COMPACT_ATOMS: atom_id res chain seq x y z
N MET A 1 -8.68 -25.15 12.35
CA MET A 1 -9.70 -24.20 11.91
C MET A 1 -9.02 -22.85 11.82
N SER A 2 -8.75 -22.37 10.61
CA SER A 2 -8.08 -21.08 10.38
C SER A 2 -8.99 -19.97 10.87
N GLU A 3 -8.57 -19.17 11.85
CA GLU A 3 -9.25 -17.94 12.25
C GLU A 3 -9.43 -17.07 11.02
N GLN A 4 -10.68 -16.93 10.59
CA GLN A 4 -11.03 -16.12 9.44
C GLN A 4 -10.98 -14.65 9.89
N GLN A 5 -9.79 -14.07 9.78
CA GLN A 5 -9.48 -12.74 10.26
C GLN A 5 -10.48 -11.74 9.68
N THR A 6 -11.22 -11.06 10.56
CA THR A 6 -12.34 -10.20 10.18
C THR A 6 -11.86 -9.17 9.15
N PRO A 7 -12.57 -8.99 8.02
CA PRO A 7 -12.15 -8.05 6.98
C PRO A 7 -11.90 -6.65 7.55
N LEU A 8 -10.83 -5.98 7.07
CA LEU A 8 -10.38 -4.68 7.59
C LEU A 8 -11.53 -3.66 7.66
N TYR A 9 -12.38 -3.62 6.63
CA TYR A 9 -13.52 -2.69 6.56
C TYR A 9 -14.55 -2.90 7.68
N ILE A 10 -14.76 -4.14 8.13
CA ILE A 10 -15.67 -4.45 9.24
C ILE A 10 -15.07 -3.93 10.55
N ARG A 11 -13.76 -4.16 10.77
CA ARG A 11 -13.04 -3.64 11.95
C ARG A 11 -13.04 -2.12 11.99
N ILE A 12 -12.86 -1.46 10.85
CA ILE A 12 -12.95 0.01 10.75
C ILE A 12 -14.37 0.48 11.05
N ALA A 13 -15.39 -0.16 10.48
CA ALA A 13 -16.78 0.18 10.77
C ALA A 13 -17.16 -0.05 12.24
N GLU A 14 -16.58 -1.05 12.90
CA GLU A 14 -16.73 -1.27 14.35
C GLU A 14 -16.03 -0.19 15.17
N VAL A 15 -14.83 0.23 14.79
CA VAL A 15 -14.11 1.33 15.44
C VAL A 15 -14.90 2.64 15.33
N ILE A 16 -15.45 2.94 14.15
CA ILE A 16 -16.27 4.13 13.93
C ILE A 16 -17.57 4.04 14.75
N ARG A 17 -18.24 2.87 14.77
CA ARG A 17 -19.42 2.65 15.61
C ARG A 17 -19.13 2.83 17.09
N LYS A 18 -18.01 2.29 17.59
CA LYS A 18 -17.57 2.50 18.98
C LYS A 18 -17.29 3.97 19.29
N ALA A 19 -16.76 4.74 18.33
CA ALA A 19 -16.50 6.16 18.49
C ALA A 19 -17.79 7.01 18.53
N ASN A 20 -18.81 6.64 17.73
CA ASN A 20 -20.10 7.33 17.68
C ASN A 20 -21.10 6.87 18.77
N GLY A 21 -20.75 5.85 19.57
CA GLY A 21 -21.61 5.30 20.62
C GLY A 21 -22.87 4.65 20.04
N ASP A 22 -24.01 4.83 20.71
CA ASP A 22 -25.33 4.33 20.25
C ASP A 22 -25.94 5.14 19.11
N THR A 23 -25.28 6.19 18.63
CA THR A 23 -25.80 6.98 17.51
C THR A 23 -25.58 6.24 16.18
N PRO A 24 -26.63 6.07 15.36
CA PRO A 24 -26.50 5.47 14.05
C PRO A 24 -25.63 6.35 13.16
N LEU A 25 -24.78 5.71 12.35
CA LEU A 25 -23.88 6.39 11.43
C LEU A 25 -24.69 7.22 10.42
N SER A 26 -24.36 8.50 10.27
CA SER A 26 -24.95 9.34 9.23
C SER A 26 -24.52 8.85 7.85
N TYR A 27 -25.39 9.00 6.86
CA TYR A 27 -25.06 8.69 5.46
C TYR A 27 -23.79 9.41 4.98
N LEU A 28 -23.56 10.65 5.44
CA LEU A 28 -22.35 11.41 5.09
C LEU A 28 -21.08 10.77 5.65
N GLU A 29 -21.11 10.30 6.90
CA GLU A 29 -19.99 9.61 7.54
C GLU A 29 -19.70 8.27 6.87
N PHE A 30 -20.74 7.52 6.50
CA PHE A 30 -20.61 6.30 5.73
C PHE A 30 -19.92 6.55 4.38
N ARG A 31 -20.40 7.57 3.65
CA ARG A 31 -19.86 7.93 2.32
C ARG A 31 -18.42 8.42 2.42
N GLU A 32 -18.06 9.13 3.47
CA GLU A 32 -16.68 9.55 3.74
C GLU A 32 -15.78 8.35 4.03
N ALA A 33 -16.25 7.39 4.84
CA ALA A 33 -15.51 6.16 5.14
C ALA A 33 -15.26 5.33 3.88
N ASP A 34 -16.28 5.18 3.03
CA ASP A 34 -16.15 4.45 1.75
C ASP A 34 -15.17 5.15 0.79
N TYR A 35 -15.25 6.48 0.68
CA TYR A 35 -14.29 7.26 -0.10
C TYR A 35 -12.84 7.09 0.38
N LYS A 36 -12.62 7.12 1.71
CA LYS A 36 -11.29 6.92 2.30
C LYS A 36 -10.77 5.50 2.07
N LEU A 37 -11.64 4.49 2.16
CA LEU A 37 -11.30 3.10 1.84
C LEU A 37 -10.90 2.93 0.38
N ALA A 38 -11.66 3.51 -0.56
CA ALA A 38 -11.33 3.49 -1.98
C ALA A 38 -9.99 4.17 -2.27
N LYS A 39 -9.72 5.30 -1.61
CA LYS A 39 -8.45 6.02 -1.71
C LYS A 39 -7.28 5.19 -1.18
N GLU A 40 -7.45 4.51 -0.05
CA GLU A 40 -6.42 3.62 0.51
C GLU A 40 -6.11 2.46 -0.44
N ARG A 41 -7.13 1.80 -0.99
CA ARG A 41 -6.94 0.71 -1.95
C ARG A 41 -6.15 1.16 -3.16
N LYS A 42 -6.45 2.36 -3.70
CA LYS A 42 -5.71 2.93 -4.82
C LYS A 42 -4.24 3.15 -4.46
N GLU A 43 -3.96 3.66 -3.26
CA GLU A 43 -2.59 3.91 -2.84
C GLU A 43 -1.78 2.62 -2.64
N VAL A 44 -2.40 1.61 -2.04
CA VAL A 44 -1.82 0.27 -1.88
C VAL A 44 -1.45 -0.33 -3.24
N VAL A 45 -2.33 -0.19 -4.24
CA VAL A 45 -2.03 -0.61 -5.63
C VAL A 45 -0.86 0.18 -6.22
N ASN A 46 -0.77 1.50 -5.96
CA ASN A 46 0.36 2.32 -6.41
C ASN A 46 1.69 1.88 -5.78
N ILE A 47 1.68 1.54 -4.49
CA ILE A 47 2.86 1.04 -3.77
C ILE A 47 3.32 -0.29 -4.37
N ILE A 48 2.39 -1.23 -4.57
CA ILE A 48 2.70 -2.53 -5.21
C ILE A 48 3.23 -2.30 -6.63
N GLY A 49 2.60 -1.42 -7.41
CA GLY A 49 3.06 -1.08 -8.75
C GLY A 49 4.48 -0.49 -8.75
N SER A 50 4.82 0.33 -7.76
CA SER A 50 6.17 0.89 -7.61
C SER A 50 7.19 -0.21 -7.29
N ARG A 51 6.84 -1.13 -6.40
CA ARG A 51 7.69 -2.29 -6.07
C ARG A 51 7.90 -3.22 -7.27
N ILE A 52 6.86 -3.48 -8.05
CA ILE A 52 6.97 -4.26 -9.29
C ILE A 52 7.92 -3.58 -10.28
N ARG A 53 7.84 -2.24 -10.43
CA ARG A 53 8.75 -1.49 -11.29
C ARG A 53 10.20 -1.58 -10.82
N GLU A 54 10.46 -1.57 -9.52
CA GLU A 54 11.81 -1.75 -8.97
C GLU A 54 12.35 -3.15 -9.23
N LEU A 55 11.51 -4.18 -9.08
CA LEU A 55 11.90 -5.58 -9.33
C LEU A 55 12.16 -5.87 -10.81
N CYS A 56 11.34 -5.33 -11.70
CA CYS A 56 11.47 -5.51 -13.15
C CYS A 56 12.26 -4.39 -13.83
N ARG A 57 13.10 -3.65 -13.07
CA ARG A 57 13.76 -2.45 -13.56
C ARG A 57 14.68 -2.75 -14.75
N ALA A 58 15.42 -3.85 -14.69
CA ALA A 58 16.32 -4.25 -15.76
C ALA A 58 15.57 -4.49 -17.08
N GLU A 59 14.48 -5.26 -17.04
CA GLU A 59 13.67 -5.59 -18.21
C GLU A 59 12.94 -4.37 -18.77
N ILE A 60 12.54 -3.44 -17.89
CA ILE A 60 11.95 -2.15 -18.28
C ILE A 60 13.00 -1.28 -18.97
N ASP A 61 14.20 -1.17 -18.40
CA ASP A 61 15.29 -0.36 -18.94
C ASP A 61 15.72 -0.91 -20.32
N ASP A 62 15.83 -2.24 -20.49
CA ASP A 62 16.11 -2.87 -21.79
C ASP A 62 15.05 -2.52 -22.86
N TYR A 63 13.76 -2.55 -22.47
CA TYR A 63 12.68 -2.15 -23.36
C TYR A 63 12.73 -0.66 -23.72
N ILE A 64 13.00 0.22 -22.75
CA ILE A 64 13.11 1.66 -22.97
C ILE A 64 14.30 1.98 -23.88
N ASN A 65 15.45 1.33 -23.65
CA ASN A 65 16.64 1.50 -24.47
C ASN A 65 16.36 1.12 -25.93
N CYS A 66 15.75 -0.04 -26.17
CA CYS A 66 15.34 -0.43 -27.52
C CYS A 66 14.36 0.58 -28.14
N TYR A 67 13.39 1.07 -27.36
CA TYR A 67 12.38 2.02 -27.84
C TYR A 67 12.99 3.38 -28.20
N GLY A 68 14.01 3.83 -27.47
CA GLY A 68 14.70 5.09 -27.70
C GLY A 68 15.59 5.11 -28.95
N GLU A 69 16.10 3.95 -29.36
CA GLU A 69 17.03 3.82 -30.49
C GLU A 69 16.33 3.54 -31.83
N CYS A 70 15.06 3.11 -31.82
CA CYS A 70 14.37 2.60 -33.00
C CYS A 70 13.26 3.52 -33.53
N ILE A 71 13.33 3.89 -34.82
CA ILE A 71 12.25 4.63 -35.53
C ILE A 71 11.00 3.75 -35.71
N VAL A 72 11.16 2.42 -35.80
CA VAL A 72 10.07 1.43 -35.92
C VAL A 72 10.02 0.54 -34.67
N SER A 73 9.88 1.19 -33.51
CA SER A 73 9.99 0.59 -32.18
C SER A 73 8.99 -0.53 -31.88
N LEU A 74 7.82 -0.55 -32.55
CA LEU A 74 6.77 -1.55 -32.30
C LEU A 74 7.13 -2.98 -32.75
N LEU A 75 7.93 -3.14 -33.80
CA LEU A 75 8.29 -4.45 -34.37
C LEU A 75 9.65 -4.94 -33.85
N GLN A 76 10.63 -4.04 -33.74
CA GLN A 76 11.99 -4.40 -33.32
C GLN A 76 12.05 -4.71 -31.82
N CYS A 77 11.36 -3.95 -30.98
CA CYS A 77 11.41 -4.11 -29.52
C CYS A 77 10.39 -5.11 -28.97
N ARG A 78 9.85 -6.00 -29.83
CA ARG A 78 8.81 -6.95 -29.43
C ARG A 78 9.33 -7.97 -28.42
N LYS A 79 10.61 -8.36 -28.52
CA LYS A 79 11.23 -9.35 -27.65
C LYS A 79 11.40 -8.78 -26.24
N GLU A 80 11.90 -7.55 -26.14
CA GLU A 80 12.13 -6.77 -24.93
C GLU A 80 10.79 -6.44 -24.25
N ALA A 81 9.77 -6.10 -25.05
CA ALA A 81 8.41 -5.93 -24.54
C ALA A 81 7.83 -7.24 -23.96
N ALA A 82 8.16 -8.39 -24.54
CA ALA A 82 7.68 -9.69 -24.05
C ALA A 82 8.37 -10.08 -22.73
N THR A 83 9.68 -9.88 -22.63
CA THR A 83 10.44 -10.14 -21.40
C THR A 83 9.99 -9.24 -20.26
N MET A 84 9.83 -7.94 -20.49
CA MET A 84 9.26 -7.00 -19.52
C MET A 84 7.86 -7.44 -19.05
N LYS A 85 6.96 -7.79 -19.98
CA LYS A 85 5.59 -8.25 -19.65
C LYS A 85 5.61 -9.53 -18.83
N GLN A 86 6.52 -10.45 -19.11
CA GLN A 86 6.66 -11.69 -18.36
C GLN A 86 7.10 -11.42 -16.91
N CYS A 87 8.08 -10.53 -16.71
CA CYS A 87 8.51 -10.12 -15.37
C CYS A 87 7.34 -9.50 -14.59
N VAL A 88 6.64 -8.52 -15.19
CA VAL A 88 5.53 -7.84 -14.54
C VAL A 88 4.41 -8.81 -14.17
N ARG A 89 4.03 -9.72 -15.07
CA ARG A 89 2.96 -10.70 -14.79
C ARG A 89 3.28 -11.61 -13.62
N ARG A 90 4.52 -12.12 -13.55
CA ARG A 90 4.96 -12.98 -12.45
C ARG A 90 4.76 -12.30 -11.10
N TYR A 91 5.23 -11.08 -10.95
CA TYR A 91 5.11 -10.35 -9.68
C TYR A 91 3.70 -9.81 -9.42
N GLN A 92 2.91 -9.54 -10.45
CA GLN A 92 1.50 -9.19 -10.29
C GLN A 92 0.71 -10.35 -9.69
N GLU A 93 0.93 -11.57 -10.16
CA GLU A 93 0.26 -12.77 -9.63
C GLU A 93 0.64 -13.03 -8.16
N GLU A 94 1.90 -12.79 -7.79
CA GLU A 94 2.38 -12.97 -6.42
C GLU A 94 1.92 -11.84 -5.46
N MET A 95 1.90 -10.58 -5.91
CA MET A 95 1.69 -9.41 -5.04
C MET A 95 0.28 -8.81 -5.09
N ILE A 96 -0.55 -9.12 -6.08
CA ILE A 96 -1.95 -8.66 -6.18
C ILE A 96 -2.91 -9.78 -5.76
N THR A 97 -2.60 -10.45 -4.65
CA THR A 97 -3.57 -11.33 -3.99
C THR A 97 -4.44 -10.51 -3.05
N PRO A 98 -5.71 -10.88 -2.80
CA PRO A 98 -6.54 -10.18 -1.84
C PRO A 98 -5.91 -10.18 -0.43
N GLU A 99 -5.15 -11.23 -0.09
CA GLU A 99 -4.44 -11.36 1.18
C GLU A 99 -3.25 -10.40 1.29
N SER A 100 -2.42 -10.27 0.24
CA SER A 100 -1.29 -9.34 0.24
C SER A 100 -1.76 -7.89 0.31
N LEU A 101 -2.84 -7.56 -0.41
CA LEU A 101 -3.48 -6.25 -0.34
C LEU A 101 -3.96 -5.94 1.09
N HIS A 102 -4.61 -6.91 1.75
CA HIS A 102 -5.08 -6.75 3.12
C HIS A 102 -3.93 -6.56 4.11
N LYS A 103 -2.86 -7.38 3.99
CA LYS A 103 -1.66 -7.24 4.84
C LYS A 103 -1.02 -5.86 4.69
N LEU A 104 -0.88 -5.36 3.46
CA LEU A 104 -0.29 -4.05 3.22
C LEU A 104 -1.17 -2.91 3.76
N MET A 105 -2.50 -3.04 3.67
CA MET A 105 -3.43 -2.10 4.30
C MET A 105 -3.33 -2.12 5.84
N GLU A 106 -3.16 -3.30 6.45
CA GLU A 106 -2.96 -3.44 7.90
C GLU A 106 -1.64 -2.83 8.37
N GLU A 107 -0.55 -3.07 7.64
CA GLU A 107 0.75 -2.47 7.94
C GLU A 107 0.68 -0.95 7.91
N ARG A 108 0.04 -0.38 6.88
CA ARG A 108 -0.17 1.07 6.74
C ARG A 108 -1.08 1.64 7.82
N LEU A 109 -2.04 0.85 8.28
CA LEU A 109 -2.85 1.22 9.44
C LEU A 109 -2.01 1.26 10.71
N ARG A 110 -1.12 0.29 10.91
CA ARG A 110 -0.22 0.22 12.08
C ARG A 110 0.82 1.35 12.09
N THR A 111 1.35 1.74 10.93
CA THR A 111 2.31 2.84 10.81
C THR A 111 1.67 4.23 10.85
N GLY A 112 0.33 4.32 10.77
CA GLY A 112 -0.41 5.58 10.76
C GLY A 112 -0.42 6.31 9.42
N GLU A 113 0.09 5.68 8.36
CA GLU A 113 0.12 6.22 6.99
C GLU A 113 -1.21 6.07 6.25
N SER A 114 -2.13 5.25 6.76
CA SER A 114 -3.40 4.99 6.06
C SER A 114 -4.34 6.20 6.07
N PHE A 115 -5.06 6.37 4.96
CA PHE A 115 -6.10 7.38 4.79
C PHE A 115 -7.39 7.02 5.54
N ILE A 116 -7.51 5.76 5.94
CA ILE A 116 -8.66 5.19 6.64
C ILE A 116 -8.78 5.77 8.05
N VAL A 117 -7.66 6.04 8.73
CA VAL A 117 -7.68 6.57 10.10
C VAL A 117 -8.41 7.91 10.09
N PRO A 118 -9.60 8.00 10.70
CA PRO A 118 -10.25 9.28 10.88
C PRO A 118 -9.31 10.21 11.66
N SER A 119 -9.26 11.49 11.29
CA SER A 119 -8.34 12.49 11.84
C SER A 119 -8.37 12.56 13.38
N TYR A 120 -9.46 12.14 14.02
CA TYR A 120 -9.59 12.05 15.48
C TYR A 120 -8.85 10.88 16.15
N ILE A 121 -8.51 9.81 15.43
CA ILE A 121 -7.71 8.69 15.96
C ILE A 121 -6.20 8.99 15.90
N LYS A 122 -5.74 9.82 14.94
CA LYS A 122 -4.33 10.21 14.84
C LYS A 122 -3.81 10.86 16.13
N LYS A 123 -4.66 11.59 16.87
CA LYS A 123 -4.33 12.20 18.17
C LYS A 123 -4.10 11.19 19.32
N LYS A 124 -4.50 9.92 19.19
CA LYS A 124 -4.30 8.89 20.23
C LYS A 124 -3.16 7.91 19.93
N VAL A 125 -2.59 7.93 18.72
CA VAL A 125 -1.49 7.01 18.33
C VAL A 125 -0.10 7.68 18.49
N GLU A 126 -0.03 8.98 18.71
CA GLU A 126 1.25 9.69 18.89
C GLU A 126 1.97 9.43 20.24
N GLN A 127 1.40 8.68 21.19
CA GLN A 127 2.12 8.18 22.38
C GLN A 127 1.52 6.83 22.80
N PRO A 128 2.28 5.70 22.80
CA PRO A 128 3.45 5.55 23.65
C PRO A 128 4.55 4.63 23.07
N TYR A 129 5.54 5.19 22.38
CA TYR A 129 6.88 4.56 22.31
C TYR A 129 7.97 5.64 22.37
N THR A 130 7.90 6.47 23.41
CA THR A 130 9.15 6.94 24.00
C THR A 130 9.68 5.80 24.85
N ASN A 131 10.68 5.07 24.35
CA ASN A 131 11.72 4.48 25.20
C ASN A 131 12.98 4.23 24.37
N THR A 132 13.94 5.14 24.58
CA THR A 132 15.37 4.88 24.77
C THR A 132 16.11 4.12 23.67
N VAL A 133 16.65 4.87 22.70
CA VAL A 133 17.97 4.55 22.13
C VAL A 133 18.97 5.50 22.79
N SER A 134 19.76 4.94 23.71
CA SER A 134 20.93 5.57 24.31
C SER A 134 21.90 6.06 23.23
N GLN A 135 22.23 7.34 23.28
CA GLN A 135 23.26 7.99 22.46
C GLN A 135 24.62 7.32 22.68
N PRO A 136 25.40 7.02 21.63
CA PRO A 136 26.83 6.75 21.80
C PRO A 136 27.55 8.07 22.17
N GLN A 137 28.24 8.05 23.31
CA GLN A 137 29.08 9.15 23.78
C GLN A 137 30.21 9.42 22.79
N LYS A 138 30.37 10.71 22.45
CA LYS A 138 31.47 11.26 21.68
C LYS A 138 32.76 11.19 22.52
N PRO A 139 33.87 10.60 22.03
CA PRO A 139 35.13 10.67 22.75
C PRO A 139 35.73 12.07 22.61
N SER A 140 35.89 12.76 23.74
CA SER A 140 36.79 13.91 23.87
C SER A 140 38.17 13.40 24.27
N LYS A 141 39.15 13.58 23.39
CA LYS A 141 40.53 13.94 23.73
C LYS A 141 41.23 14.46 22.49
#